data_AF-A0A936FDJ0-F1
#
_entry.id   AF-A0A936FDJ0-F1
#
_cell.length_a   1.000
_cell.length_b   1.000
_cell.length_c   1.000
_cell.angle_alpha   90.00
_cell.angle_beta   90.00
_cell.angle_gamma   90.00
#
_symmetry.space_group_name_H-M   'P 1'
#
loop_
_entity.id
_entity.type
_entity.pdbx_description
1 polymer ?
#
loop_
_entity_poly.entity_id
_entity_poly.type
_entity_poly.pdbx_seq_one_letter_code
_entity_poly.pdbx_strand_id
1 'polypeptide(L)' 'MEMIDMRKLTPEARQERRRQVIKLRRAGWTYEAIAADLGLSRTGVFDICKRYDQGGAKALVDKPCGRPVGVLRALSEEQE' A
#
# COMPACT_ATOMS: atom_id res chain seq x y z
N MET A 1 -23.04 -3.00 1.98
CA MET A 1 -21.63 -3.22 2.36
C MET A 1 -20.90 -1.93 2.11
N GLU A 2 -20.38 -1.31 3.17
CA GLU A 2 -19.56 -0.10 3.05
C GLU A 2 -18.22 -0.49 2.41
N MET A 3 -17.89 0.10 1.26
CA MET A 3 -16.58 -0.11 0.65
C MET A 3 -15.55 0.70 1.41
N ILE A 4 -14.45 0.07 1.81
CA ILE A 4 -13.39 0.75 2.54
C ILE A 4 -12.63 1.64 1.57
N ASP A 5 -12.83 2.95 1.67
CA ASP A 5 -12.05 3.94 0.95
C ASP A 5 -10.59 3.93 1.42
N MET A 6 -9.73 3.19 0.69
CA MET A 6 -8.30 3.14 1.00
C MET A 6 -7.65 4.52 1.03
N ARG A 7 -8.22 5.52 0.33
CA ARG A 7 -7.70 6.90 0.29
C ARG A 7 -7.83 7.65 1.61
N LYS A 8 -8.77 7.25 2.48
CA LYS A 8 -8.98 7.86 3.80
C LYS A 8 -8.14 7.20 4.90
N LEU A 9 -7.48 6.07 4.59
CA LEU A 9 -6.66 5.33 5.54
C LEU A 9 -5.23 5.89 5.62
N THR A 10 -4.64 5.83 6.82
CA THR A 10 -3.22 6.11 7.04
C THR A 10 -2.34 5.22 6.15
N PRO A 11 -1.13 5.66 5.79
CA PRO A 11 -0.22 4.86 4.97
C PRO A 11 0.05 3.47 5.58
N GLU A 12 0.15 3.38 6.90
CA GLU A 12 0.35 2.11 7.62
C GLU A 12 -0.86 1.17 7.46
N ALA A 13 -2.09 1.68 7.66
CA ALA A 13 -3.30 0.89 7.48
C ALA A 13 -3.49 0.44 6.02
N ARG A 14 -3.11 1.28 5.04
CA ARG A 14 -3.08 0.87 3.62
C ARG A 14 -2.08 -0.25 3.37
N GLN A 15 -0.87 -0.17 3.94
CA GLN A 15 0.14 -1.22 3.80
C GLN A 15 -0.35 -2.55 4.38
N GLU A 16 -0.93 -2.52 5.57
CA GLU A 16 -1.46 -3.71 6.22
C GLU A 16 -2.57 -4.37 5.38
N ARG A 17 -3.51 -3.57 4.86
CA ARG A 17 -4.55 -4.07 3.95
C ARG A 17 -3.98 -4.68 2.68
N ARG A 18 -2.97 -4.03 2.06
CA ARG A 18 -2.30 -4.60 0.88
C ARG A 18 -1.57 -5.91 1.21
N ARG A 19 -0.94 -6.03 2.39
CA ARG A 19 -0.33 -7.28 2.85
C ARG A 19 -1.38 -8.38 3.05
N GLN A 20 -2.55 -8.06 3.61
CA GLN A 20 -3.67 -9.00 3.76
C GLN A 20 -4.15 -9.52 2.40
N VAL A 21 -4.33 -8.64 1.41
CA VAL A 21 -4.69 -9.03 0.03
C VAL A 21 -3.70 -10.06 -0.53
N ILE A 22 -2.39 -9.81 -0.39
CA ILE A 22 -1.36 -10.70 -0.93
C ILE A 22 -1.27 -12.01 -0.14
N LYS A 23 -1.49 -11.98 1.18
CA LYS A 23 -1.55 -13.19 2.01
C LYS A 23 -2.71 -14.10 1.55
N LEU A 24 -3.90 -13.53 1.35
CA LEU A 24 -5.06 -14.26 0.84
C LEU A 24 -4.82 -14.76 -0.59
N ARG A 25 -4.17 -13.95 -1.44
CA ARG A 25 -3.83 -14.36 -2.80
C ARG A 25 -2.85 -15.54 -2.82
N ARG A 26 -1.85 -15.54 -1.94
CA ARG A 26 -0.92 -16.68 -1.74
C ARG A 26 -1.62 -17.91 -1.17
N ALA A 27 -2.68 -17.72 -0.38
CA ALA A 27 -3.53 -18.80 0.10
C ALA A 27 -4.47 -19.38 -0.98
N GLY A 28 -4.40 -18.90 -2.23
CA GLY A 28 -5.18 -19.42 -3.35
C GLY A 28 -6.54 -18.77 -3.56
N TRP A 29 -6.85 -17.68 -2.84
CA TRP A 29 -8.15 -17.02 -2.96
C TRP A 29 -8.30 -16.28 -4.30
N THR A 30 -9.54 -16.21 -4.80
CA THR A 30 -9.90 -15.45 -6.01
C THR A 30 -10.00 -13.96 -5.69
N TYR A 31 -9.85 -13.11 -6.70
CA TYR A 31 -9.91 -11.66 -6.52
C TYR A 31 -11.27 -11.18 -5.98
N GLU A 32 -12.35 -11.87 -6.36
CA GLU A 32 -13.72 -11.55 -5.91
C GLU A 32 -13.94 -11.93 -4.45
N ALA A 33 -13.43 -13.09 -4.02
CA ALA A 33 -13.52 -13.50 -2.62
C ALA A 33 -12.73 -12.54 -1.71
N ILE A 34 -11.53 -12.15 -2.12
CA ILE A 34 -10.71 -11.17 -1.39
C ILE A 34 -11.38 -9.79 -1.34
N ALA A 35 -11.99 -9.37 -2.45
CA ALA A 35 -12.71 -8.11 -2.53
C ALA A 35 -13.92 -8.09 -1.58
N ALA A 36 -14.70 -9.18 -1.55
CA ALA A 36 -15.85 -9.33 -0.66
C ALA A 36 -15.44 -9.36 0.82
N ASP A 37 -14.38 -10.09 1.16
CA ASP A 37 -13.88 -10.24 2.53
C ASP A 37 -13.31 -8.92 3.09
N LEU A 38 -12.52 -8.21 2.30
CA LEU A 38 -11.88 -6.97 2.72
C LEU A 38 -12.73 -5.71 2.48
N GLY A 39 -13.91 -5.84 1.87
CA GLY A 39 -14.75 -4.70 1.48
C GLY A 39 -14.09 -3.79 0.44
N LEU A 40 -13.28 -4.37 -0.45
CA LEU A 40 -12.57 -3.67 -1.51
C LEU A 40 -13.22 -3.92 -2.87
N SER A 41 -12.93 -3.06 -3.84
CA SER A 41 -13.33 -3.34 -5.23
C SER A 41 -12.40 -4.38 -5.86
N ARG A 42 -12.93 -5.25 -6.72
CA ARG A 42 -12.14 -6.23 -7.51
C ARG A 42 -10.96 -5.57 -8.23
N THR A 43 -11.17 -4.39 -8.81
CA THR A 43 -10.11 -3.60 -9.47
C THR A 43 -9.01 -3.16 -8.50
N GLY A 44 -9.36 -2.81 -7.26
CA GLY A 44 -8.39 -2.44 -6.22
C GLY A 44 -7.52 -3.62 -5.82
N VAL A 45 -8.13 -4.80 -5.63
CA VAL A 45 -7.41 -6.06 -5.37
C VAL A 45 -6.46 -6.41 -6.53
N PHE A 46 -6.93 -6.23 -7.77
CA PHE A 46 -6.11 -6.47 -8.96
C PHE A 46 -4.90 -5.54 -9.05
N ASP A 47 -5.07 -4.23 -8.82
CA ASP A 47 -3.95 -3.27 -8.86
C ASP A 47 -2.89 -3.60 -7.79
N ILE A 48 -3.34 -4.00 -6.59
CA ILE A 48 -2.44 -4.43 -5.50
C ILE A 48 -1.64 -5.67 -5.91
N CYS A 49 -2.31 -6.67 -6.49
CA CYS A 49 -1.66 -7.88 -6.97
C CYS A 49 -0.65 -7.58 -8.08
N LYS A 50 -1.02 -6.70 -9.03
CA LYS A 50 -0.15 -6.28 -10.13
C LYS A 50 1.10 -5.55 -9.63
N ARG A 51 0.96 -4.63 -8.67
CA ARG A 51 2.11 -3.94 -8.05
C ARG A 51 3.02 -4.90 -7.28
N TYR A 52 2.43 -5.89 -6.60
CA TYR A 52 3.18 -6.92 -5.92
C TYR A 52 3.96 -7.82 -6.89
N ASP A 53 3.37 -8.16 -8.04
CA ASP A 53 4.06 -8.92 -9.08
C ASP A 53 5.27 -8.15 -9.65
N GLN A 54 5.10 -6.84 -9.89
CA GLN A 54 6.13 -5.99 -10.47
C GLN A 54 7.30 -5.66 -9.52
N GLY A 55 7.07 -5.59 -8.21
CA GLY A 55 8.10 -5.13 -7.26
C GLY A 55 8.18 -5.94 -5.95
N GLY A 56 7.51 -7.08 -5.89
CA GLY A 56 7.54 -8.02 -4.77
C GLY A 56 7.05 -7.43 -3.44
N ALA A 57 7.46 -8.06 -2.34
CA ALA A 57 7.14 -7.61 -0.99
C ALA A 57 7.72 -6.21 -0.66
N LYS A 58 8.78 -5.81 -1.36
CA LYS A 58 9.39 -4.48 -1.23
C LYS A 58 8.52 -3.37 -1.82
N ALA A 59 7.67 -3.67 -2.81
CA ALA A 59 6.72 -2.71 -3.40
C ALA A 59 5.39 -2.59 -2.65
N LEU A 60 5.10 -3.52 -1.73
CA LEU A 60 3.97 -3.39 -0.80
C LEU A 60 4.25 -2.38 0.31
N VAL A 61 5.51 -2.24 0.70
CA VAL A 61 5.96 -1.17 1.59
C VAL A 61 5.79 0.12 0.80
N ASP A 62 4.83 0.94 1.22
CA ASP A 62 4.68 2.30 0.72
C ASP A 62 6.03 2.98 0.93
N LYS A 63 6.74 3.33 -0.15
CA LYS A 63 7.83 4.30 -0.04
C LYS A 63 7.24 5.51 0.69
N PRO A 64 7.96 6.12 1.66
CA PRO A 64 7.42 7.27 2.38
C PRO A 64 6.88 8.27 1.37
N CYS A 65 5.59 8.56 1.47
CA CYS A 65 4.96 9.60 0.67
C CYS A 65 5.57 10.94 1.15
N GLY A 66 6.55 11.44 0.40
CA GLY A 66 7.27 12.67 0.69
C GLY A 66 8.67 12.67 0.07
N ARG A 67 9.16 13.86 -0.29
CA ARG A 67 10.60 14.08 -0.49
C ARG A 67 11.30 13.68 0.82
N PRO A 68 12.45 12.98 0.80
CA PRO A 68 13.17 12.64 2.03
C PRO A 68 13.32 13.89 2.91
N VAL A 69 12.98 13.78 4.20
CA VAL A 69 13.17 14.86 5.16
C VAL A 69 14.67 15.21 5.18
N GLY A 70 15.01 16.45 4.82
CA GLY A 70 16.40 16.93 4.74
C GLY A 70 16.90 17.36 3.35
N VAL A 71 16.17 17.08 2.25
CA VAL A 71 16.60 17.54 0.91
C VAL A 71 16.00 18.90 0.59
N LEU A 72 16.68 19.93 1.12
CA LEU A 72 16.72 21.38 0.81
C LEU A 72 17.21 22.18 2.05
N ARG A 73 18.11 21.64 2.87
CA ARG A 73 18.85 22.51 3.82
C ARG A 73 19.85 23.32 3.00
N ALA A 74 19.55 24.60 2.81
CA ALA A 74 20.43 25.54 2.11
C ALA A 74 21.57 26.07 3.01
N LEU A 75 21.65 25.65 4.27
CA LEU A 75 22.70 26.04 5.21
C LEU A 75 23.10 24.82 6.08
N SER A 76 24.40 24.57 6.16
CA SER A 76 25.02 23.60 7.08
C SER A 76 25.14 24.19 8.48
N GLU A 77 25.20 23.33 9.49
CA GLU A 77 25.27 23.64 10.94
C GLU A 77 26.53 24.44 11.38
N GLU A 78 27.43 24.75 10.46
CA GLU A 78 28.65 25.55 10.65
C GLU A 78 28.41 27.08 10.53
N GLN A 79 27.15 27.51 10.46
CA GLN A 79 26.74 28.91 10.29
C GLN A 79 25.83 29.46 11.41
N GLU A 80 25.70 28.76 12.54
CA GLU A 80 25.08 29.31 13.77
C GLU A 80 26.13 29.73 14.80
#